data_AF-A0A527H5Z2-F1
#
_entry.id   AF-A0A527H5Z2-F1
#
_cell.length_a   1.000
_cell.length_b   1.000
_cell.length_c   1.000
_cell.angle_alpha   90.00
_cell.angle_beta   90.00
_cell.angle_gamma   90.00
#
_symmetry.space_group_name_H-M   'P 1'
#
loop_
_entity.id
_entity.type
_entity.pdbx_description
1 polymer ?
#
loop_
_entity_poly.entity_id
_entity_poly.type
_entity_poly.pdbx_seq_one_letter_code
_entity_poly.pdbx_strand_id
1 'polypeptide(L)'
;MAGAIFDRLSAARGFDVKRSYALSVFGAQPFVTNYPKQPGSTVGHSFFEWDGGNGWRIAYYMKLLGYSNLNGATPDQVDQTIVRLSAMPVWPAPGSVEIQGDIALIRLGEMPSYANQQALAKVTNR
;
A
#
# COMPACT_ATOMS: atom_id res chain seq x y z
N MET A 1 -0.86 6.43 -11.49
CA MET A 1 -0.39 5.73 -10.28
C MET A 1 -0.75 4.25 -10.31
N ALA A 2 -2.03 3.88 -10.24
CA ALA A 2 -2.50 2.48 -10.23
C ALA A 2 -1.81 1.55 -11.24
N GLY A 3 -1.83 1.90 -12.54
CA GLY A 3 -1.14 1.16 -13.60
C GLY A 3 0.34 0.91 -13.30
N ALA A 4 1.11 1.98 -13.04
CA ALA A 4 2.55 1.85 -12.74
C ALA A 4 2.85 0.97 -11.50
N ILE A 5 1.98 0.95 -10.49
CA ILE A 5 2.09 0.03 -9.35
C ILE A 5 1.81 -1.41 -9.80
N PHE A 6 0.76 -1.63 -10.60
CA PHE A 6 0.44 -2.95 -11.13
C PHE A 6 1.51 -3.47 -12.09
N ASP A 7 2.07 -2.62 -12.95
CA ASP A 7 3.20 -2.95 -13.83
C ASP A 7 4.39 -3.43 -12.99
N ARG A 8 4.72 -2.71 -11.91
CA ARG A 8 5.78 -3.10 -10.97
C ARG A 8 5.49 -4.41 -10.23
N LEU A 9 4.25 -4.64 -9.82
CA LEU A 9 3.82 -5.90 -9.21
C LEU A 9 3.93 -7.07 -10.20
N SER A 10 3.46 -6.88 -11.43
CA SER A 10 3.47 -7.91 -12.47
C SER A 10 4.88 -8.31 -12.91
N ALA A 11 5.84 -7.38 -12.84
CA ALA A 11 7.26 -7.62 -13.06
C ALA A 11 8.03 -8.14 -11.83
N ALA A 12 7.41 -8.21 -10.65
CA ALA A 12 8.07 -8.65 -9.43
C ALA A 12 8.23 -10.18 -9.38
N ARG A 13 9.38 -10.65 -8.91
CA ARG A 13 9.66 -12.08 -8.75
C ARG A 13 8.65 -12.71 -7.79
N GLY A 14 7.94 -13.74 -8.24
CA GLY A 14 6.93 -14.46 -7.46
C GLY A 14 5.49 -13.99 -7.68
N PHE A 15 5.27 -13.00 -8.55
CA PHE A 15 3.93 -12.67 -9.03
C PHE A 15 3.39 -13.75 -10.00
N ASP A 16 2.12 -14.09 -9.85
CA ASP A 16 1.33 -14.95 -10.74
C ASP A 16 -0.09 -14.38 -10.83
N VAL A 17 -0.53 -14.05 -12.05
CA VAL A 17 -1.87 -13.47 -12.31
C VAL A 17 -3.02 -14.37 -11.86
N LYS A 18 -2.79 -15.69 -11.71
CA LYS A 18 -3.78 -16.65 -11.23
C LYS A 18 -3.92 -16.68 -9.70
N ARG A 19 -3.02 -16.00 -8.97
CA ARG A 19 -3.02 -15.92 -7.51
C ARG A 19 -3.59 -14.59 -7.04
N SER A 20 -4.29 -14.64 -5.91
CA SER A 20 -4.71 -13.46 -5.17
C SER A 20 -3.60 -12.97 -4.24
N TYR A 21 -3.42 -11.66 -4.13
CA TYR A 21 -2.44 -11.03 -3.25
C TYR A 21 -3.08 -10.07 -2.25
N ALA A 22 -2.64 -10.13 -0.99
CA ALA A 22 -2.95 -9.13 0.02
C ALA A 22 -2.02 -7.91 -0.12
N LEU A 23 -2.57 -6.72 -0.32
CA LEU A 23 -1.81 -5.47 -0.36
C LEU A 23 -1.47 -5.02 1.07
N SER A 24 -0.20 -5.16 1.44
CA SER A 24 0.37 -4.53 2.63
C SER A 24 1.09 -3.25 2.19
N VAL A 25 0.49 -2.10 2.49
CA VAL A 25 0.92 -0.79 1.99
C VAL A 25 1.44 0.07 3.14
N PHE A 26 2.58 0.72 2.95
CA PHE A 26 3.14 1.70 3.90
C PHE A 26 3.34 3.06 3.25
N GLY A 27 2.76 4.07 3.89
CA GLY A 27 2.95 5.46 3.52
C GLY A 27 1.81 5.99 2.66
N ALA A 28 1.36 7.20 2.94
CA ALA A 28 0.66 8.00 1.96
C ALA A 28 1.64 8.46 0.87
N GLN A 29 1.24 8.34 -0.40
CA GLN A 29 1.83 9.11 -1.50
C GLN A 29 1.23 10.51 -1.49
N PRO A 30 2.01 11.59 -1.25
CA PRO A 30 1.48 12.96 -1.31
C PRO A 30 0.94 13.28 -2.70
N PHE A 31 -0.23 13.92 -2.75
CA PHE A 31 -0.88 14.36 -3.97
C PHE A 31 -1.01 15.88 -4.01
N VAL A 32 -0.43 16.51 -5.02
CA VAL A 32 -0.50 17.96 -5.26
C VAL A 32 -1.63 18.24 -6.25
N THR A 33 -2.47 19.22 -5.92
CA THR A 33 -3.63 19.59 -6.72
C THR A 33 -4.08 21.02 -6.40
N ASN A 34 -4.78 21.66 -7.33
CA ASN A 34 -5.32 23.00 -7.18
C ASN A 34 -6.68 23.01 -6.44
N TYR A 35 -7.28 21.83 -6.20
CA TYR A 35 -8.53 21.70 -5.45
C TYR A 35 -8.28 21.71 -3.93
N PRO A 36 -9.13 22.37 -3.13
CA PRO A 36 -8.99 22.39 -1.68
C PRO A 36 -9.23 20.99 -1.09
N LYS A 37 -8.34 20.59 -0.18
CA LYS A 37 -8.46 19.36 0.64
C LYS A 37 -9.39 19.61 1.82
N GLN A 38 -10.69 19.51 1.58
CA GLN A 38 -11.71 19.71 2.61
C GLN A 38 -11.71 18.52 3.61
N PRO A 39 -11.65 18.76 4.93
CA PRO A 39 -11.68 17.69 5.93
C PRO A 39 -12.88 16.75 5.74
N GLY A 40 -12.62 15.44 5.67
CA GLY A 40 -13.65 14.42 5.46
C GLY A 40 -14.17 14.28 4.02
N SER A 41 -13.70 15.10 3.06
CA SER A 41 -14.08 15.03 1.65
C SER A 41 -13.04 14.29 0.81
N THR A 42 -13.48 13.58 -0.25
CA THR A 42 -12.58 13.01 -1.26
C THR A 42 -12.07 14.04 -2.27
N VAL A 43 -12.66 15.24 -2.32
CA VAL A 43 -12.22 16.33 -3.18
C VAL A 43 -10.79 16.74 -2.82
N GLY A 44 -9.93 16.82 -3.84
CA GLY A 44 -8.52 17.17 -3.67
C GLY A 44 -7.62 16.05 -3.13
N HIS A 45 -8.14 14.85 -2.85
CA HIS A 45 -7.36 13.74 -2.31
C HIS A 45 -7.15 12.60 -3.31
N SER A 46 -6.00 11.92 -3.20
CA SER A 46 -5.69 10.69 -3.95
C SER A 46 -6.06 9.45 -3.13
N PHE A 47 -6.54 8.39 -3.79
CA PHE A 47 -6.72 7.07 -3.17
C PHE A 47 -5.43 6.51 -2.54
N PHE A 48 -4.27 6.95 -3.02
CA PHE A 48 -2.94 6.58 -2.51
C PHE A 48 -2.43 7.49 -1.37
N GLU A 49 -3.17 8.56 -1.04
CA GLU A 49 -2.86 9.49 0.06
C GLU A 49 -3.71 9.21 1.30
N TRP A 50 -4.97 8.80 1.11
CA TRP A 50 -5.96 8.61 2.16
C TRP A 50 -5.48 7.74 3.33
N ASP A 51 -5.79 8.18 4.55
CA ASP A 51 -5.56 7.48 5.82
C ASP A 51 -4.12 6.93 5.98
N GLY A 52 -3.11 7.66 5.49
CA GLY A 52 -1.70 7.22 5.55
C GLY A 52 -1.36 6.13 4.53
N GLY A 53 -2.05 6.10 3.39
CA GLY A 53 -1.90 5.07 2.37
C GLY A 53 -2.61 3.77 2.74
N ASN A 54 -3.88 3.85 3.14
CA ASN A 54 -4.67 2.70 3.59
C ASN A 54 -4.80 1.64 2.48
N GLY A 55 -4.16 0.48 2.72
CA GLY A 55 -4.10 -0.64 1.78
C GLY A 55 -5.45 -1.22 1.38
N TRP A 56 -6.48 -1.15 2.23
CA TRP A 56 -7.84 -1.58 1.87
C TRP A 56 -8.49 -0.61 0.88
N ARG A 57 -8.40 0.72 1.11
CA ARG A 57 -8.89 1.72 0.13
C ARG A 57 -8.18 1.57 -1.21
N ILE A 58 -6.86 1.38 -1.18
CA ILE A 58 -6.05 1.18 -2.39
C ILE A 58 -6.47 -0.13 -3.09
N ALA A 59 -6.62 -1.25 -2.38
CA ALA A 59 -7.07 -2.50 -2.96
C ALA A 59 -8.45 -2.38 -3.63
N TYR A 60 -9.43 -1.73 -2.99
CA TYR A 60 -10.75 -1.51 -3.60
C TYR A 60 -10.68 -0.62 -4.85
N TYR A 61 -9.86 0.43 -4.85
CA TYR A 61 -9.64 1.26 -6.03
C TYR A 61 -8.96 0.48 -7.16
N MET A 62 -7.96 -0.36 -6.85
CA MET A 62 -7.30 -1.23 -7.82
C MET A 62 -8.27 -2.27 -8.41
N LYS A 63 -9.14 -2.89 -7.60
CA LYS A 63 -10.20 -3.79 -8.07
C LYS A 63 -11.17 -3.09 -9.03
N LEU A 64 -11.58 -1.85 -8.71
CA LEU A 64 -12.47 -1.05 -9.55
C LEU A 64 -11.89 -0.78 -10.95
N LEU A 65 -10.55 -0.68 -11.05
CA LEU A 65 -9.84 -0.54 -12.31
C LEU A 65 -9.57 -1.86 -13.06
N GLY A 66 -10.06 -3.00 -12.54
CA GLY A 66 -9.91 -4.32 -13.15
C GLY A 66 -8.79 -5.20 -12.58
N TYR A 67 -7.99 -4.70 -11.63
CA TYR A 67 -6.95 -5.48 -10.94
C TYR A 67 -7.58 -6.36 -9.84
N SER A 68 -8.41 -7.32 -10.25
CA SER A 68 -9.32 -8.08 -9.39
C SER A 68 -8.62 -9.04 -8.41
N ASN A 69 -7.38 -9.43 -8.68
CA ASN A 69 -6.60 -10.35 -7.86
C ASN A 69 -5.89 -9.70 -6.65
N LEU A 70 -6.26 -8.46 -6.28
CA LEU A 70 -5.67 -7.71 -5.17
C LEU A 70 -6.69 -7.49 -4.04
N ASN A 71 -6.35 -7.81 -2.80
CA ASN A 71 -7.18 -7.62 -1.60
C ASN A 71 -6.46 -6.72 -0.58
N GLY A 72 -7.12 -6.25 0.47
CA GLY A 72 -6.40 -5.61 1.59
C GLY A 72 -5.81 -6.66 2.54
N ALA A 73 -4.68 -6.35 3.17
CA ALA A 73 -4.07 -7.22 4.17
C ALA A 73 -4.90 -7.33 5.46
N THR A 74 -4.87 -8.51 6.10
CA THR A 74 -5.40 -8.73 7.45
C THR A 74 -4.49 -8.07 8.51
N PRO A 75 -4.97 -7.84 9.75
CA PRO A 75 -4.12 -7.32 10.82
C PRO A 75 -2.85 -8.15 11.05
N ASP A 76 -2.96 -9.48 10.99
CA ASP A 76 -1.82 -10.39 11.16
C ASP A 76 -0.81 -10.28 10.01
N GLN A 77 -1.28 -10.11 8.77
CA GLN A 77 -0.42 -9.88 7.61
C GLN A 77 0.30 -8.52 7.67
N VAL A 78 -0.35 -7.49 8.23
CA VAL A 78 0.28 -6.18 8.50
C VAL A 78 1.36 -6.36 9.58
N ASP A 79 1.04 -6.96 10.72
CA ASP A 79 1.99 -7.25 11.80
C ASP A 79 3.20 -8.09 11.32
N GLN A 80 2.96 -9.08 10.44
CA GLN A 80 4.01 -9.92 9.85
C GLN A 80 4.95 -9.14 8.93
N THR A 81 4.45 -8.15 8.18
CA THR A 81 5.22 -7.47 7.13
C THR A 81 5.79 -6.12 7.56
N ILE A 82 5.30 -5.53 8.66
CA ILE A 82 5.58 -4.13 9.03
C ILE A 82 7.08 -3.78 9.11
N VAL A 83 7.92 -4.68 9.63
CA VAL A 83 9.37 -4.45 9.78
C VAL A 83 10.09 -4.43 8.43
N ARG A 84 9.71 -5.33 7.50
CA ARG A 84 10.26 -5.33 6.14
C ARG A 84 9.76 -4.11 5.37
N LEU A 85 8.46 -3.87 5.45
CA LEU A 85 7.74 -2.84 4.70
C LEU A 85 8.14 -1.42 5.10
N SER A 86 8.49 -1.19 6.38
CA SER A 86 8.99 0.11 6.85
C SER A 86 10.45 0.40 6.43
N ALA A 87 11.22 -0.63 6.09
CA ALA A 87 12.62 -0.53 5.65
C ALA A 87 12.81 -0.58 4.13
N MET A 88 11.73 -0.75 3.35
CA MET A 88 11.78 -0.73 1.89
C MET A 88 12.06 0.69 1.35
N PRO A 89 12.75 0.83 0.19
CA PRO A 89 12.87 2.10 -0.52
C PRO A 89 11.50 2.71 -0.84
N VAL A 90 11.38 4.04 -0.79
CA VAL A 90 10.13 4.75 -1.14
C VAL A 90 9.90 4.75 -2.65
N TRP A 91 8.66 4.46 -3.06
CA TRP A 91 8.20 4.58 -4.45
C TRP A 91 8.54 5.96 -5.04
N PRO A 92 9.07 6.05 -6.28
CA PRO A 92 9.17 5.00 -7.30
C PRO A 92 10.51 4.25 -7.34
N ALA A 93 11.32 4.29 -6.28
CA ALA A 93 12.64 3.64 -6.26
C ALA A 93 12.54 2.12 -6.49
N PRO A 94 13.55 1.48 -7.13
CA PRO A 94 13.64 0.02 -7.19
C PRO A 94 13.59 -0.60 -5.78
N GLY A 95 12.83 -1.68 -5.60
CA GLY A 95 12.60 -2.31 -4.30
C GLY A 95 11.47 -1.71 -3.46
N SER A 96 10.78 -0.67 -3.94
CA SER A 96 9.54 -0.14 -3.31
C SER A 96 8.31 -1.06 -3.43
N VAL A 97 8.42 -2.12 -4.23
CA VAL A 97 7.40 -3.16 -4.43
C VAL A 97 8.07 -4.53 -4.37
N GLU A 98 7.51 -5.46 -3.59
CA GLU A 98 8.02 -6.81 -3.38
C GLU A 98 6.86 -7.81 -3.22
N ILE A 99 7.07 -9.08 -3.58
CA ILE A 99 6.11 -10.17 -3.34
C ILE A 99 6.69 -11.11 -2.28
N GLN A 100 5.97 -11.28 -1.18
CA GLN A 100 6.30 -12.20 -0.09
C GLN A 100 5.16 -13.21 0.06
N GLY A 101 5.29 -14.38 -0.60
CA GLY A 101 4.29 -15.45 -0.54
C GLY A 101 3.01 -15.11 -1.30
N ASP A 102 1.96 -14.74 -0.58
CA ASP A 102 0.66 -14.23 -1.04
C ASP A 102 0.44 -12.75 -0.65
N ILE A 103 1.47 -12.07 -0.11
CA ILE A 103 1.41 -10.66 0.26
C ILE A 103 2.22 -9.84 -0.75
N ALA A 104 1.62 -8.77 -1.26
CA ALA A 104 2.27 -7.74 -2.05
C ALA A 104 2.62 -6.56 -1.13
N LEU A 105 3.92 -6.33 -0.93
CA LEU A 105 4.46 -5.25 -0.13
C LEU A 105 4.66 -4.01 -1.01
N ILE A 106 4.14 -2.86 -0.58
CA ILE A 106 4.24 -1.60 -1.32
C ILE A 106 4.60 -0.45 -0.37
N ARG A 107 5.77 0.17 -0.54
CA ARG A 107 6.19 1.37 0.18
C ARG A 107 5.96 2.62 -0.69
N LEU A 108 4.89 3.35 -0.40
CA LEU A 108 4.50 4.57 -1.12
C LEU A 108 5.05 5.87 -0.52
N GLY A 109 5.42 5.89 0.76
CA GLY A 109 5.87 7.11 1.43
C GLY A 109 6.21 6.93 2.91
N GLU A 110 6.47 8.04 3.60
CA GLU A 110 6.91 8.07 5.00
C GLU A 110 5.79 8.14 6.03
N MET A 111 4.55 8.51 5.64
CA MET A 111 3.44 8.74 6.57
C MET A 111 2.57 7.47 6.74
N PRO A 112 2.79 6.61 7.76
CA PRO A 112 2.09 5.35 7.91
C PRO A 112 0.59 5.51 8.19
N SER A 113 -0.20 4.54 7.71
CA SER A 113 -1.58 4.36 8.11
C SER A 113 -1.72 3.99 9.59
N TYR A 114 -2.90 4.17 10.16
CA TYR A 114 -3.17 3.83 11.57
C TYR A 114 -2.91 2.35 11.89
N ALA A 115 -3.15 1.44 10.95
CA ALA A 115 -2.84 0.01 11.11
C ALA A 115 -1.32 -0.21 11.22
N ASN A 116 -0.53 0.47 10.38
CA ASN A 116 0.93 0.38 10.40
C ASN A 116 1.54 1.03 11.64
N GLN A 117 0.96 2.13 12.13
CA GLN A 117 1.36 2.76 13.39
C GLN A 117 1.20 1.81 14.58
N GLN A 118 0.06 1.12 14.67
CA GLN A 118 -0.16 0.08 15.69
C GLN A 118 0.82 -1.09 15.54
N ALA A 119 1.03 -1.57 14.32
CA ALA A 119 1.95 -2.68 14.05
C ALA A 119 3.41 -2.33 14.44
N LEU A 120 3.87 -1.11 14.14
CA LEU A 120 5.18 -0.61 14.60
C LEU A 120 5.26 -0.55 16.12
N ALA A 121 4.24 -0.01 16.80
CA ALA A 121 4.22 0.08 18.26
C ALA A 121 4.29 -1.29 18.94
N LYS A 122 3.65 -2.32 18.38
CA LYS A 122 3.75 -3.72 18.85
C LYS A 122 5.16 -4.29 18.73
N VAL A 123 5.97 -3.84 17.76
CA VAL A 123 7.36 -4.29 17.57
C VAL A 123 8.29 -3.60 18.55
N THR A 124 8.12 -2.29 18.79
CA THR A 124 8.96 -1.52 19.73
C THR A 124 8.76 -1.92 21.19
N ASN A 125 7.59 -2.47 21.54
CA ASN A 125 7.23 -2.86 22.91
C ASN A 125 7.52 -4.36 23.21
N ARG A 126 8.40 -5.01 22.45
CA ARG A 126 8.84 -6.41 22.63
C ARG A 126 10.33 -6.48 22.96
#